data_AF-A0A7C3QKJ9-F1
#
_entry.id   AF-A0A7C3QKJ9-F1
#
_cell.length_a   1.000
_cell.length_b   1.000
_cell.length_c   1.000
_cell.angle_alpha   90.00
_cell.angle_beta   90.00
_cell.angle_gamma   90.00
#
_symmetry.space_group_name_H-M   'P 1'
#
loop_
_entity.id
_entity.type
_entity.pdbx_description
1 polymer ?
#
loop_
_entity_poly.entity_id
_entity_poly.type
_entity_poly.pdbx_seq_one_letter_code
_entity_poly.pdbx_strand_id
1 'polypeptide(L)'
;MTTILDSEGRAENGVLIQADYVILRGVVVRGAGTHGIKVENRHDVVIEGCDVSGWGRRDPSDDPKKRPDLGAQLDSAIFCEGKDVERIVIQGNRLHHPRYTSNDWSEWSPFFKSNHPQGPKAVVFKPQTRGRHVIRHNDVYSDDAHLFNDLLLESNPAWPGNGLCRDSDIYGNRLSHAVDDAIELERGTRNVRVWGNYFDRAGIKTFSVRPCWEGPYYIFRNVVDRTHVPKGPTNYQEKDIPVGMFLVGAGRGPAGASSEARERGLGYIYHNTLLCPDGAGSERFLVGDFPQGVREPERWFVSRNNVAPTRPVRNVPNLPINDFFTTRGVSDHDLFTGDVDRPAAAGPGVRKGAPIYRPGHGRGDAGLYQLAPGSPGHDAGTVLPGFNDGFRGKAPDLGSQEDGDQPMIFGTRGWTSAAALDR
;
A
#
# COMPACT_ATOMS: atom_id res chain seq x y z
N MET A 1 1.59 10.07 -32.68
CA MET A 1 1.22 11.32 -31.98
C MET A 1 0.57 10.94 -30.68
N THR A 2 0.94 11.57 -29.57
CA THR A 2 0.30 11.34 -28.26
C THR A 2 -0.85 12.33 -28.10
N THR A 3 -2.05 11.86 -27.81
CA THR A 3 -3.21 12.72 -27.55
C THR A 3 -3.08 13.34 -26.17
N ILE A 4 -3.21 14.68 -26.08
CA ILE A 4 -3.14 15.43 -24.82
C ILE A 4 -4.51 16.06 -24.56
N LEU A 5 -5.06 15.79 -23.38
CA LEU A 5 -6.28 16.38 -22.85
C LEU A 5 -5.91 17.23 -21.64
N ASP A 6 -5.79 18.55 -21.83
CA ASP A 6 -5.54 19.49 -20.75
C ASP A 6 -6.78 20.35 -20.51
N SER A 7 -7.37 20.22 -19.32
CA SER A 7 -8.55 20.99 -18.97
C SER A 7 -8.23 22.34 -18.32
N GLU A 8 -6.97 22.65 -17.99
CA GLU A 8 -6.55 23.92 -17.36
C GLU A 8 -7.37 24.32 -16.11
N GLY A 9 -7.87 23.33 -15.36
CA GLY A 9 -8.76 23.50 -14.21
C GLY A 9 -10.21 23.90 -14.55
N ARG A 10 -10.58 23.95 -15.83
CA ARG A 10 -11.90 24.39 -16.31
C ARG A 10 -12.95 23.27 -16.35
N ALA A 11 -12.52 22.02 -16.51
CA ALA A 11 -13.38 20.85 -16.44
C ALA A 11 -13.17 20.12 -15.13
N GLU A 12 -14.25 19.63 -14.52
CA GLU A 12 -14.18 18.85 -13.28
C GLU A 12 -13.36 17.57 -13.46
N ASN A 13 -13.58 16.87 -14.58
CA ASN A 13 -12.88 15.63 -14.90
C ASN A 13 -12.11 15.80 -16.21
N GLY A 14 -10.87 15.30 -16.28
CA GLY A 14 -10.10 15.30 -17.52
C GLY A 14 -10.68 14.34 -18.57
N VAL A 15 -11.13 13.16 -18.12
CA VAL A 15 -11.92 12.20 -18.89
C VAL A 15 -13.07 11.69 -18.04
N LEU A 16 -14.28 11.62 -18.62
CA LEU A 16 -15.45 11.01 -17.99
C LEU A 16 -15.90 9.80 -18.82
N ILE A 17 -15.90 8.62 -18.21
CA ILE A 17 -16.28 7.34 -18.83
C ILE A 17 -17.69 6.97 -18.34
N GLN A 18 -18.67 7.03 -19.26
CA GLN A 18 -20.08 6.73 -19.01
C GLN A 18 -20.61 5.59 -19.90
N ALA A 19 -19.73 4.73 -20.41
CA ALA A 19 -20.09 3.52 -21.15
C ALA A 19 -19.30 2.31 -20.62
N ASP A 20 -19.89 1.13 -20.75
CA ASP A 20 -19.22 -0.14 -20.48
C ASP A 20 -18.34 -0.56 -21.67
N TYR A 21 -17.42 -1.50 -21.45
CA TYR A 21 -16.55 -2.04 -22.50
C TYR A 21 -15.66 -0.98 -23.18
N VAL A 22 -15.16 -0.04 -22.37
CA VAL A 22 -14.30 1.07 -22.84
C VAL A 22 -12.83 0.73 -22.61
N ILE A 23 -12.00 1.00 -23.62
CA ILE A 23 -10.54 1.00 -23.48
C ILE A 23 -10.05 2.43 -23.69
N LEU A 24 -9.54 3.06 -22.63
CA LEU A 24 -8.82 4.32 -22.70
C LEU A 24 -7.33 4.04 -22.73
N ARG A 25 -6.66 4.34 -23.86
CA ARG A 25 -5.27 3.96 -24.09
C ARG A 25 -4.40 5.12 -24.53
N GLY A 26 -3.23 5.27 -23.89
CA GLY A 26 -2.14 6.09 -24.43
C GLY A 26 -2.39 7.60 -24.44
N VAL A 27 -3.33 8.08 -23.62
CA VAL A 27 -3.66 9.51 -23.52
C VAL A 27 -2.90 10.19 -22.38
N VAL A 28 -2.53 11.45 -22.57
CA VAL A 28 -2.03 12.33 -21.52
C VAL A 28 -3.19 13.16 -21.01
N VAL A 29 -3.49 13.12 -19.72
CA VAL A 29 -4.57 13.87 -19.07
C VAL A 29 -3.98 14.83 -18.05
N ARG A 30 -4.27 16.12 -18.20
CA ARG A 30 -3.68 17.18 -17.37
C ARG A 30 -4.72 18.17 -16.87
N GLY A 31 -4.40 18.76 -15.72
CA GLY A 31 -5.09 19.97 -15.26
C GLY A 31 -6.57 19.74 -14.94
N ALA A 32 -7.00 18.52 -14.61
CA ALA A 32 -8.37 18.27 -14.19
C ALA A 32 -8.73 19.07 -12.94
N GLY A 33 -9.95 19.59 -12.87
CA GLY A 33 -10.44 20.35 -11.72
C GLY A 33 -10.48 19.48 -10.47
N THR A 34 -10.97 18.24 -10.58
CA THR A 34 -11.19 17.30 -9.47
C THR A 34 -10.50 15.96 -9.73
N HIS A 35 -10.92 15.20 -10.74
CA HIS A 35 -10.36 13.88 -11.05
C HIS A 35 -9.74 13.82 -12.43
N GLY A 36 -8.59 13.16 -12.57
CA GLY A 36 -7.99 12.95 -13.89
C GLY A 36 -8.93 12.19 -14.81
N ILE A 37 -9.26 10.96 -14.45
CA ILE A 37 -10.18 10.07 -15.16
C ILE A 37 -11.26 9.61 -14.18
N LYS A 38 -12.53 9.82 -14.51
CA LYS A 38 -13.67 9.35 -13.73
C LYS A 38 -14.43 8.25 -14.48
N VAL A 39 -14.71 7.13 -13.81
CA VAL A 39 -15.59 6.06 -14.29
C VAL A 39 -16.88 6.10 -13.49
N GLU A 40 -18.04 6.23 -14.14
CA GLU A 40 -19.33 6.45 -13.47
C GLU A 40 -20.28 5.25 -13.60
N ASN A 41 -20.23 4.37 -12.60
CA ASN A 41 -21.09 3.19 -12.44
C ASN A 41 -21.08 2.31 -13.69
N ARG A 42 -19.87 1.97 -14.16
CA ARG A 42 -19.61 1.15 -15.37
C ARG A 42 -18.75 -0.05 -15.08
N HIS A 43 -18.79 -1.01 -16.00
CA HIS A 43 -18.02 -2.24 -15.93
C HIS A 43 -17.22 -2.51 -17.21
N ASP A 44 -16.24 -3.42 -17.10
CA ASP A 44 -15.37 -3.82 -18.20
C ASP A 44 -14.64 -2.64 -18.84
N VAL A 45 -14.02 -1.79 -18.01
CA VAL A 45 -13.22 -0.65 -18.47
C VAL A 45 -11.74 -0.94 -18.27
N VAL A 46 -10.95 -0.67 -19.31
CA VAL A 46 -9.48 -0.74 -19.28
C VAL A 46 -8.93 0.68 -19.42
N ILE A 47 -8.12 1.10 -18.45
CA ILE A 47 -7.36 2.35 -18.50
C ILE A 47 -5.89 1.96 -18.55
N GLU A 48 -5.23 2.24 -19.68
CA GLU A 48 -3.86 1.79 -19.88
C GLU A 48 -2.92 2.70 -20.65
N GLY A 49 -1.63 2.65 -20.30
CA GLY A 49 -0.61 3.46 -20.95
C GLY A 49 -0.87 4.97 -20.86
N CYS A 50 -1.73 5.41 -19.94
CA CYS A 50 -2.09 6.81 -19.77
C CYS A 50 -1.09 7.52 -18.84
N ASP A 51 -0.97 8.84 -19.01
CA ASP A 51 -0.15 9.72 -18.17
C ASP A 51 -1.07 10.79 -17.58
N VAL A 52 -1.27 10.79 -16.27
CA VAL A 52 -2.29 11.60 -15.59
C VAL A 52 -1.62 12.45 -14.52
N SER A 53 -1.76 13.78 -14.62
CA SER A 53 -1.15 14.73 -13.69
C SER A 53 -1.92 16.05 -13.53
N GLY A 54 -1.60 16.83 -12.48
CA GLY A 54 -2.16 18.16 -12.25
C GLY A 54 -3.66 18.19 -11.92
N TRP A 55 -4.24 17.09 -11.46
CA TRP A 55 -5.64 17.04 -11.04
C TRP A 55 -5.85 17.62 -9.63
N GLY A 56 -7.09 17.99 -9.33
CA GLY A 56 -7.54 18.20 -7.96
C GLY A 56 -7.68 19.66 -7.54
N ARG A 57 -8.53 19.86 -6.54
CA ARG A 57 -8.92 21.15 -5.97
C ARG A 57 -8.10 21.43 -4.71
N ARG A 58 -7.97 22.72 -4.39
CA ARG A 58 -7.54 23.14 -3.07
C ARG A 58 -8.61 22.73 -2.07
N ASP A 59 -8.22 22.39 -0.85
CA ASP A 59 -9.19 22.16 0.20
C ASP A 59 -10.11 23.38 0.38
N PRO A 60 -11.44 23.19 0.34
CA PRO A 60 -12.39 24.28 0.47
C PRO A 60 -12.57 24.77 1.92
N SER A 61 -12.14 23.97 2.91
CA SER A 61 -12.32 24.25 4.33
C SER A 61 -11.09 24.92 4.95
N ASP A 62 -9.96 24.93 4.24
CA ASP A 62 -8.70 25.47 4.68
C ASP A 62 -8.59 27.01 4.53
N ASP A 63 -7.81 27.63 5.42
CA ASP A 63 -7.44 29.04 5.32
C ASP A 63 -6.29 29.20 4.31
N PRO A 64 -6.53 29.80 3.14
CA PRO A 64 -5.54 29.88 2.07
C PRO A 64 -4.29 30.69 2.45
N LYS A 65 -4.33 31.47 3.54
CA LYS A 65 -3.15 32.17 4.04
C LYS A 65 -2.22 31.29 4.87
N LYS A 66 -2.74 30.21 5.45
CA LYS A 66 -1.98 29.31 6.32
C LYS A 66 -1.40 28.13 5.55
N ARG A 67 -2.19 27.55 4.65
CA ARG A 67 -1.84 26.30 3.93
C ARG A 67 -2.33 26.36 2.47
N PRO A 68 -1.78 27.27 1.64
CA PRO A 68 -2.27 27.55 0.29
C PRO A 68 -2.27 26.34 -0.65
N ASP A 69 -1.51 25.30 -0.32
CA ASP A 69 -1.20 24.12 -1.11
C ASP A 69 -1.96 22.85 -0.66
N LEU A 70 -2.76 22.90 0.41
CA LEU A 70 -3.50 21.72 0.88
C LEU A 70 -4.59 21.30 -0.11
N GLY A 71 -4.58 20.03 -0.51
CA GLY A 71 -5.54 19.44 -1.43
C GLY A 71 -6.84 18.99 -0.77
N ALA A 72 -7.91 19.00 -1.55
CA ALA A 72 -9.18 18.40 -1.17
C ALA A 72 -9.06 16.87 -1.04
N GLN A 73 -9.72 16.31 -0.03
CA GLN A 73 -9.73 14.87 0.23
C GLN A 73 -10.42 14.10 -0.91
N LEU A 74 -9.80 13.00 -1.37
CA LEU A 74 -10.25 12.06 -2.42
C LEU A 74 -10.15 12.53 -3.88
N ASP A 75 -9.70 13.75 -4.16
CA ASP A 75 -9.43 14.16 -5.54
C ASP A 75 -8.33 13.24 -6.11
N SER A 76 -8.61 12.56 -7.24
CA SER A 76 -7.88 11.35 -7.63
C SER A 76 -7.47 11.34 -9.10
N ALA A 77 -6.32 10.73 -9.41
CA ALA A 77 -5.91 10.52 -10.79
C ALA A 77 -6.93 9.64 -11.53
N ILE A 78 -7.38 8.55 -10.90
CA ILE A 78 -8.47 7.70 -11.38
C ILE A 78 -9.49 7.52 -10.25
N PHE A 79 -10.74 7.89 -10.52
CA PHE A 79 -11.85 7.76 -9.57
C PHE A 79 -12.97 6.93 -10.17
N CYS A 80 -13.27 5.79 -9.56
CA CYS A 80 -14.37 4.92 -9.98
C CYS A 80 -15.53 5.09 -9.00
N GLU A 81 -16.64 5.67 -9.48
CA GLU A 81 -17.80 6.00 -8.68
C GLU A 81 -18.98 5.08 -9.01
N GLY A 82 -19.54 4.36 -8.04
CA GLY A 82 -20.80 3.62 -8.19
C GLY A 82 -20.74 2.17 -7.69
N LYS A 83 -21.87 1.70 -7.15
CA LYS A 83 -22.00 0.35 -6.56
C LYS A 83 -21.91 -0.77 -7.60
N ASP A 84 -22.22 -0.48 -8.86
CA ASP A 84 -22.22 -1.45 -9.96
C ASP A 84 -20.89 -1.44 -10.74
N VAL A 85 -19.92 -0.63 -10.31
CA VAL A 85 -18.55 -0.69 -10.84
C VAL A 85 -18.00 -2.10 -10.68
N GLU A 86 -17.37 -2.63 -11.74
CA GLU A 86 -16.93 -4.02 -11.80
C GLU A 86 -15.89 -4.21 -12.90
N ARG A 87 -14.92 -5.13 -12.74
CA ARG A 87 -13.99 -5.51 -13.83
C ARG A 87 -13.28 -4.30 -14.46
N ILE A 88 -12.72 -3.46 -13.60
CA ILE A 88 -11.88 -2.32 -14.01
C ILE A 88 -10.43 -2.76 -14.00
N VAL A 89 -9.74 -2.57 -15.12
CA VAL A 89 -8.31 -2.84 -15.27
C VAL A 89 -7.57 -1.51 -15.40
N ILE A 90 -6.66 -1.23 -14.47
CA ILE A 90 -5.81 -0.05 -14.46
C ILE A 90 -4.37 -0.55 -14.62
N GLN A 91 -3.77 -0.36 -15.80
CA GLN A 91 -2.46 -0.94 -16.08
C GLN A 91 -1.50 -0.06 -16.90
N GLY A 92 -0.20 -0.13 -16.60
CA GLY A 92 0.79 0.56 -17.42
C GLY A 92 0.68 2.09 -17.41
N ASN A 93 -0.01 2.67 -16.42
CA ASN A 93 -0.23 4.12 -16.35
C ASN A 93 0.86 4.80 -15.51
N ARG A 94 1.07 6.09 -15.76
CA ARG A 94 1.77 7.02 -14.86
C ARG A 94 0.74 7.92 -14.21
N LEU A 95 0.60 7.85 -12.90
CA LEU A 95 -0.34 8.66 -12.12
C LEU A 95 0.47 9.51 -11.14
N HIS A 96 0.64 10.80 -11.42
CA HIS A 96 1.67 11.56 -10.74
C HIS A 96 1.38 13.04 -10.58
N HIS A 97 1.97 13.65 -9.54
CA HIS A 97 1.92 15.10 -9.31
C HIS A 97 0.48 15.65 -9.33
N PRO A 98 -0.35 15.32 -8.32
CA PRO A 98 -1.59 16.07 -8.10
C PRO A 98 -1.27 17.57 -8.01
N ARG A 99 -2.28 18.42 -8.25
CA ARG A 99 -2.10 19.88 -8.24
C ARG A 99 -1.75 20.43 -6.85
N TYR A 100 -2.23 19.77 -5.81
CA TYR A 100 -2.11 20.17 -4.41
C TYR A 100 -1.53 19.02 -3.59
N THR A 101 -0.99 19.31 -2.41
CA THR A 101 -0.35 18.33 -1.53
C THR A 101 -1.28 17.84 -0.43
N SER A 102 -0.90 16.74 0.21
CA SER A 102 -1.41 16.33 1.51
C SER A 102 -0.70 16.98 2.69
N ASN A 103 -1.41 17.08 3.82
CA ASN A 103 -0.78 17.30 5.13
C ASN A 103 -0.10 16.02 5.60
N ASP A 104 0.97 16.13 6.38
CA ASP A 104 1.53 14.97 7.07
C ASP A 104 0.92 14.77 8.47
N TRP A 105 1.28 13.67 9.13
CA TRP A 105 0.82 13.34 10.48
C TRP A 105 1.29 14.29 11.60
N SER A 106 2.17 15.25 11.29
CA SER A 106 2.57 16.33 12.20
C SER A 106 1.77 17.61 12.02
N GLU A 107 0.85 17.62 11.07
CA GLU A 107 0.10 18.79 10.64
C GLU A 107 -1.41 18.57 10.74
N TRP A 108 -2.16 19.62 11.07
CA TRP A 108 -3.60 19.56 11.22
C TRP A 108 -4.33 19.43 9.87
N SER A 109 -5.31 18.53 9.80
CA SER A 109 -6.29 18.42 8.73
C SER A 109 -7.61 19.10 9.16
N PRO A 110 -8.10 20.12 8.41
CA PRO A 110 -9.43 20.69 8.64
C PRO A 110 -10.57 19.70 8.31
N PHE A 111 -10.38 18.80 7.36
CA PHE A 111 -11.37 17.79 6.97
C PHE A 111 -11.59 16.76 8.09
N PHE A 112 -10.52 16.15 8.59
CA PHE A 112 -10.59 15.12 9.62
C PHE A 112 -10.66 15.68 11.04
N LYS A 113 -10.37 16.98 11.23
CA LYS A 113 -10.28 17.63 12.55
C LYS A 113 -9.34 16.89 13.49
N SER A 114 -8.20 16.47 12.95
CA SER A 114 -7.11 15.78 13.63
C SER A 114 -5.83 15.98 12.82
N ASN A 115 -4.73 15.34 13.21
CA ASN A 115 -3.52 15.29 12.38
C ASN A 115 -3.53 14.15 11.35
N HIS A 116 -4.66 13.48 11.14
CA HIS A 116 -4.78 12.49 10.08
C HIS A 116 -4.54 13.16 8.72
N PRO A 117 -3.71 12.58 7.84
CA PRO A 117 -3.53 13.12 6.52
C PRO A 117 -4.80 13.17 5.70
N GLN A 118 -4.94 14.27 4.99
CA GLN A 118 -5.95 14.54 3.98
C GLN A 118 -5.23 14.90 2.68
N GLY A 119 -5.89 14.69 1.56
CA GLY A 119 -5.52 15.25 0.27
C GLY A 119 -5.74 14.27 -0.87
N PRO A 120 -4.98 14.42 -1.96
CA PRO A 120 -5.21 13.67 -3.19
C PRO A 120 -4.81 12.20 -3.08
N LYS A 121 -5.41 11.37 -3.92
CA LYS A 121 -5.08 9.94 -4.06
C LYS A 121 -4.77 9.58 -5.50
N ALA A 122 -4.19 8.41 -5.77
CA ALA A 122 -3.96 7.96 -7.14
C ALA A 122 -5.17 7.22 -7.71
N VAL A 123 -5.66 6.20 -6.99
CA VAL A 123 -6.80 5.39 -7.43
C VAL A 123 -7.80 5.22 -6.29
N VAL A 124 -9.05 5.59 -6.52
CA VAL A 124 -10.14 5.39 -5.57
C VAL A 124 -11.30 4.66 -6.24
N PHE A 125 -11.86 3.70 -5.52
CA PHE A 125 -13.15 3.10 -5.82
C PHE A 125 -14.12 3.50 -4.70
N LYS A 126 -15.29 4.02 -5.06
CA LYS A 126 -16.30 4.45 -4.07
C LYS A 126 -17.72 4.34 -4.64
N PRO A 127 -18.70 3.84 -3.90
CA PRO A 127 -18.59 3.15 -2.62
C PRO A 127 -18.03 1.74 -2.83
N GLN A 128 -18.36 0.78 -1.97
CA GLN A 128 -18.06 -0.63 -2.22
C GLN A 128 -18.66 -1.09 -3.56
N THR A 129 -17.80 -1.61 -4.43
CA THR A 129 -18.13 -2.03 -5.79
C THR A 129 -18.47 -3.53 -5.87
N ARG A 130 -18.64 -4.06 -7.09
CA ARG A 130 -18.84 -5.50 -7.33
C ARG A 130 -17.54 -6.31 -7.38
N GLY A 131 -16.39 -5.64 -7.37
CA GLY A 131 -15.05 -6.25 -7.36
C GLY A 131 -14.54 -6.69 -8.74
N ARG A 132 -13.61 -7.65 -8.74
CA ARG A 132 -12.91 -8.19 -9.92
C ARG A 132 -12.01 -7.18 -10.63
N HIS A 133 -11.40 -6.29 -9.87
CA HIS A 133 -10.52 -5.24 -10.38
C HIS A 133 -9.07 -5.73 -10.49
N VAL A 134 -8.33 -5.15 -11.42
CA VAL A 134 -6.89 -5.38 -11.56
C VAL A 134 -6.17 -4.04 -11.61
N ILE A 135 -5.22 -3.82 -10.71
CA ILE A 135 -4.34 -2.65 -10.70
C ILE A 135 -2.90 -3.16 -10.85
N ARG A 136 -2.31 -3.05 -12.05
CA ARG A 136 -0.99 -3.65 -12.30
C ARG A 136 -0.03 -2.81 -13.11
N HIS A 137 1.26 -2.94 -12.83
CA HIS A 137 2.31 -2.31 -13.64
C HIS A 137 2.14 -0.79 -13.84
N ASN A 138 1.58 -0.09 -12.86
CA ASN A 138 1.48 1.37 -12.87
C ASN A 138 2.64 1.99 -12.11
N ASP A 139 3.10 3.16 -12.56
CA ASP A 139 3.96 4.06 -11.80
C ASP A 139 3.08 5.12 -11.11
N VAL A 140 3.06 5.12 -9.78
CA VAL A 140 2.44 6.17 -8.96
C VAL A 140 3.53 6.89 -8.18
N TYR A 141 3.73 8.17 -8.46
CA TYR A 141 4.83 8.93 -7.87
C TYR A 141 4.56 10.43 -7.86
N SER A 142 5.34 11.15 -7.06
CA SER A 142 5.26 12.60 -6.98
C SER A 142 6.59 13.16 -6.44
N ASP A 143 6.54 14.34 -5.83
CA ASP A 143 7.63 14.99 -5.12
C ASP A 143 7.17 15.52 -3.75
N ASP A 144 8.08 16.19 -3.03
CA ASP A 144 7.82 16.75 -1.68
C ASP A 144 6.82 17.91 -1.66
N ALA A 145 6.51 18.49 -2.82
CA ALA A 145 5.55 19.59 -2.96
C ALA A 145 4.15 19.10 -3.32
N HIS A 146 3.98 17.82 -3.68
CA HIS A 146 2.71 17.27 -4.17
C HIS A 146 2.49 15.85 -3.60
N LEU A 147 2.56 15.70 -2.28
CA LEU A 147 2.40 14.40 -1.63
C LEU A 147 0.98 13.87 -1.79
N PHE A 148 0.85 12.55 -1.92
CA PHE A 148 -0.43 11.86 -1.81
C PHE A 148 -0.79 11.66 -0.35
N ASN A 149 -2.09 11.62 -0.05
CA ASN A 149 -2.60 11.15 1.24
C ASN A 149 -2.28 9.66 1.35
N ASP A 150 -3.11 8.89 0.62
CA ASP A 150 -2.88 7.49 0.31
C ASP A 150 -2.67 7.32 -1.18
N LEU A 151 -2.01 6.25 -1.59
CA LEU A 151 -1.86 5.97 -3.03
C LEU A 151 -3.11 5.30 -3.57
N LEU A 152 -3.48 4.15 -2.98
CA LEU A 152 -4.56 3.33 -3.49
C LEU A 152 -5.63 3.10 -2.43
N LEU A 153 -6.88 3.25 -2.88
CA LEU A 153 -8.12 2.97 -2.16
C LEU A 153 -8.43 3.97 -1.05
N GLU A 154 -9.63 3.83 -0.50
CA GLU A 154 -10.15 4.60 0.63
C GLU A 154 -10.92 3.64 1.53
N SER A 155 -10.69 3.70 2.84
CA SER A 155 -11.54 3.09 3.86
C SER A 155 -12.52 4.12 4.39
N ASN A 156 -13.83 3.84 4.31
CA ASN A 156 -14.83 4.76 4.84
C ASN A 156 -15.87 4.03 5.71
N PRO A 157 -16.06 4.43 6.99
CA PRO A 157 -16.94 3.73 7.92
C PRO A 157 -18.43 3.81 7.56
N ALA A 158 -18.83 4.72 6.67
CA ALA A 158 -20.22 4.84 6.22
C ALA A 158 -20.63 3.78 5.18
N TRP A 159 -19.69 2.96 4.72
CA TRP A 159 -19.92 1.94 3.69
C TRP A 159 -19.30 0.61 4.13
N PRO A 160 -19.86 -0.55 3.73
CA PRO A 160 -19.39 -1.86 4.18
C PRO A 160 -18.03 -2.30 3.60
N GLY A 161 -17.11 -1.38 3.32
CA GLY A 161 -15.76 -1.72 2.89
C GLY A 161 -14.95 -0.61 2.23
N ASN A 162 -13.71 -0.94 1.85
CA ASN A 162 -13.04 -0.26 0.75
C ASN A 162 -13.78 -0.52 -0.57
N GLY A 163 -13.52 0.31 -1.57
CA GLY A 163 -14.14 0.17 -2.88
C GLY A 163 -13.67 -1.04 -3.70
N LEU A 164 -12.61 -1.75 -3.31
CA LEU A 164 -12.09 -2.89 -4.07
C LEU A 164 -12.97 -4.13 -3.92
N CYS A 165 -13.57 -4.31 -2.74
CA CYS A 165 -14.55 -5.35 -2.40
C CYS A 165 -14.02 -6.80 -2.49
N ARG A 166 -13.89 -7.39 -3.68
CA ARG A 166 -13.56 -8.82 -3.80
C ARG A 166 -12.86 -9.22 -5.09
N ASP A 167 -12.23 -10.39 -5.07
CA ASP A 167 -11.69 -11.10 -6.24
C ASP A 167 -10.75 -10.23 -7.09
N SER A 168 -9.93 -9.40 -6.43
CA SER A 168 -9.18 -8.32 -7.07
C SER A 168 -7.68 -8.45 -6.82
N ASP A 169 -6.90 -7.95 -7.78
CA ASP A 169 -5.45 -8.10 -7.83
C ASP A 169 -4.73 -6.75 -7.92
N ILE A 170 -3.69 -6.58 -7.12
CA ILE A 170 -2.80 -5.41 -7.15
C ILE A 170 -1.35 -5.88 -7.26
N TYR A 171 -0.71 -5.73 -8.42
CA TYR A 171 0.63 -6.30 -8.59
C TYR A 171 1.57 -5.61 -9.57
N GLY A 172 2.87 -5.77 -9.36
CA GLY A 172 3.88 -5.25 -10.28
C GLY A 172 3.91 -3.72 -10.36
N ASN A 173 3.24 -3.00 -9.46
CA ASN A 173 3.23 -1.54 -9.45
C ASN A 173 4.49 -0.98 -8.80
N ARG A 174 4.83 0.26 -9.13
CA ARG A 174 5.83 1.07 -8.43
C ARG A 174 5.11 2.25 -7.80
N LEU A 175 5.12 2.33 -6.48
CA LEU A 175 4.24 3.17 -5.68
C LEU A 175 5.07 4.04 -4.74
N SER A 176 4.84 5.36 -4.72
CA SER A 176 5.65 6.25 -3.88
C SER A 176 4.96 7.55 -3.47
N HIS A 177 5.52 8.19 -2.45
CA HIS A 177 5.12 9.52 -1.95
C HIS A 177 3.75 9.56 -1.26
N ALA A 178 3.41 8.50 -0.52
CA ALA A 178 2.27 8.50 0.41
C ALA A 178 2.69 9.11 1.75
N VAL A 179 1.76 9.74 2.47
CA VAL A 179 2.00 10.23 3.83
C VAL A 179 1.27 9.39 4.88
N ASP A 180 0.09 8.85 4.56
CA ASP A 180 -0.66 7.98 5.44
C ASP A 180 -0.45 6.50 5.07
N ASP A 181 -1.25 5.96 4.17
CA ASP A 181 -1.20 4.56 3.76
C ASP A 181 -0.84 4.39 2.28
N ALA A 182 0.04 3.45 1.93
CA ALA A 182 0.24 3.16 0.50
C ALA A 182 -1.00 2.45 -0.10
N ILE A 183 -1.59 1.48 0.61
CA ILE A 183 -2.81 0.78 0.19
C ILE A 183 -3.76 0.54 1.37
N GLU A 184 -4.98 1.05 1.27
CA GLU A 184 -6.07 0.79 2.22
C GLU A 184 -6.89 -0.46 1.82
N LEU A 185 -6.47 -1.63 2.30
CA LEU A 185 -7.16 -2.91 2.10
C LEU A 185 -8.25 -3.19 3.16
N GLU A 186 -8.64 -2.17 3.91
CA GLU A 186 -9.54 -2.29 5.04
C GLU A 186 -10.99 -2.60 4.62
N ARG A 187 -11.70 -3.36 5.46
CA ARG A 187 -13.17 -3.54 5.44
C ARG A 187 -13.71 -4.13 4.12
N GLY A 188 -14.38 -5.27 4.20
CA GLY A 188 -15.07 -5.83 3.02
C GLY A 188 -14.19 -6.59 2.01
N THR A 189 -12.88 -6.62 2.17
CA THR A 189 -11.93 -7.30 1.27
C THR A 189 -12.02 -8.83 1.33
N ARG A 190 -12.43 -9.48 0.22
CA ARG A 190 -12.51 -10.95 0.09
C ARG A 190 -11.74 -11.44 -1.13
N ASN A 191 -10.87 -12.44 -0.96
CA ASN A 191 -10.07 -13.01 -2.04
C ASN A 191 -9.31 -11.91 -2.82
N VAL A 192 -8.53 -11.10 -2.11
CA VAL A 192 -7.69 -10.06 -2.70
C VAL A 192 -6.22 -10.42 -2.58
N ARG A 193 -5.48 -10.18 -3.65
CA ARG A 193 -4.06 -10.53 -3.75
C ARG A 193 -3.25 -9.28 -4.09
N VAL A 194 -2.20 -9.05 -3.31
CA VAL A 194 -1.29 -7.92 -3.47
C VAL A 194 0.14 -8.43 -3.51
N TRP A 195 0.78 -8.37 -4.68
CA TRP A 195 2.10 -8.97 -4.82
C TRP A 195 3.05 -8.30 -5.80
N GLY A 196 4.35 -8.52 -5.59
CA GLY A 196 5.35 -8.04 -6.54
C GLY A 196 5.31 -6.53 -6.75
N ASN A 197 4.81 -5.75 -5.80
CA ASN A 197 4.83 -4.30 -5.88
C ASN A 197 6.10 -3.77 -5.22
N TYR A 198 6.60 -2.65 -5.73
CA TYR A 198 7.67 -1.89 -5.13
C TYR A 198 7.13 -0.60 -4.52
N PHE A 199 7.55 -0.31 -3.29
CA PHE A 199 7.16 0.90 -2.58
C PHE A 199 8.37 1.72 -2.17
N ASP A 200 8.28 3.04 -2.32
CA ASP A 200 9.25 3.99 -1.82
C ASP A 200 8.56 5.18 -1.17
N ARG A 201 8.88 5.48 0.09
CA ARG A 201 8.12 6.44 0.91
C ARG A 201 6.65 6.04 1.00
N ALA A 202 6.43 4.82 1.47
CA ALA A 202 5.14 4.12 1.49
C ALA A 202 4.14 4.60 2.57
N GLY A 203 4.21 5.85 3.02
CA GLY A 203 3.40 6.33 4.16
C GLY A 203 3.89 5.80 5.52
N ILE A 204 3.08 6.03 6.56
CA ILE A 204 3.21 5.41 7.88
C ILE A 204 2.87 3.90 7.81
N LYS A 205 1.90 3.50 6.98
CA LYS A 205 1.57 2.08 6.76
C LYS A 205 1.70 1.75 5.28
N THR A 206 2.43 0.69 4.93
CA THR A 206 2.39 0.24 3.53
C THR A 206 1.04 -0.39 3.20
N PHE A 207 0.52 -1.24 4.08
CA PHE A 207 -0.78 -1.89 3.92
C PHE A 207 -1.60 -1.70 5.19
N SER A 208 -2.76 -1.07 5.08
CA SER A 208 -3.74 -1.07 6.16
C SER A 208 -4.81 -2.12 5.93
N VAL A 209 -5.07 -2.95 6.95
CA VAL A 209 -5.98 -4.10 6.90
C VAL A 209 -7.00 -4.08 8.06
N ARG A 210 -7.53 -2.89 8.44
CA ARG A 210 -8.34 -2.68 9.67
C ARG A 210 -9.87 -2.70 9.50
N PRO A 211 -10.56 -3.74 10.00
CA PRO A 211 -10.27 -5.14 9.79
C PRO A 211 -10.65 -5.53 8.35
N CYS A 212 -9.92 -6.43 7.71
CA CYS A 212 -10.42 -7.10 6.50
C CYS A 212 -11.63 -7.98 6.86
N TRP A 213 -12.75 -7.79 6.16
CA TRP A 213 -13.94 -8.60 6.41
C TRP A 213 -13.93 -9.86 5.55
N GLU A 214 -14.25 -11.01 6.17
CA GLU A 214 -14.46 -12.34 5.58
C GLU A 214 -13.21 -13.00 4.95
N GLY A 215 -12.29 -12.24 4.34
CA GLY A 215 -11.06 -12.76 3.77
C GLY A 215 -11.30 -13.85 2.70
N PRO A 216 -10.26 -14.63 2.34
CA PRO A 216 -8.86 -14.39 2.66
C PRO A 216 -8.30 -13.17 1.92
N TYR A 217 -7.17 -12.65 2.40
CA TYR A 217 -6.34 -11.71 1.63
C TYR A 217 -4.88 -12.16 1.65
N TYR A 218 -4.15 -11.84 0.59
CA TYR A 218 -2.78 -12.29 0.38
C TYR A 218 -1.89 -11.08 0.09
N ILE A 219 -0.83 -10.91 0.87
CA ILE A 219 0.19 -9.88 0.67
C ILE A 219 1.52 -10.60 0.55
N PHE A 220 2.09 -10.67 -0.65
CA PHE A 220 3.29 -11.48 -0.84
C PHE A 220 4.29 -10.93 -1.85
N ARG A 221 5.58 -11.20 -1.64
CA ARG A 221 6.64 -10.77 -2.57
C ARG A 221 6.63 -9.27 -2.88
N ASN A 222 6.14 -8.44 -1.97
CA ASN A 222 6.25 -6.99 -2.09
C ASN A 222 7.59 -6.53 -1.53
N VAL A 223 8.10 -5.42 -2.08
CA VAL A 223 9.34 -4.78 -1.64
C VAL A 223 9.04 -3.37 -1.18
N VAL A 224 9.42 -3.05 0.05
CA VAL A 224 9.34 -1.69 0.60
C VAL A 224 10.75 -1.19 0.83
N ASP A 225 11.18 -0.20 0.06
CA ASP A 225 12.50 0.39 0.22
C ASP A 225 12.51 1.29 1.46
N ARG A 226 11.68 2.33 1.42
CA ARG A 226 11.55 3.32 2.50
C ARG A 226 10.08 3.54 2.85
N THR A 227 9.83 3.85 4.10
CA THR A 227 8.55 4.36 4.60
C THR A 227 8.62 5.89 4.73
N HIS A 228 7.49 6.59 4.79
CA HIS A 228 7.48 8.06 4.93
C HIS A 228 7.70 8.48 6.39
N VAL A 229 8.66 9.36 6.65
CA VAL A 229 8.90 9.92 7.99
C VAL A 229 8.29 11.33 8.04
N PRO A 230 7.26 11.59 8.90
CA PRO A 230 6.68 12.92 9.04
C PRO A 230 7.71 13.98 9.45
N LYS A 231 7.56 15.23 8.99
CA LYS A 231 8.59 16.28 9.12
C LYS A 231 8.82 16.78 10.56
N GLY A 232 7.82 16.68 11.44
CA GLY A 232 7.87 17.31 12.76
C GLY A 232 9.04 16.88 13.69
N PRO A 233 9.25 17.57 14.84
CA PRO A 233 10.36 17.40 15.76
C PRO A 233 10.77 15.97 16.13
N THR A 234 12.05 15.80 16.46
CA THR A 234 12.68 14.53 16.86
C THR A 234 12.14 13.93 18.17
N ASN A 235 11.38 14.70 18.97
CA ASN A 235 11.01 14.36 20.35
C ASN A 235 9.51 14.01 20.52
N TYR A 236 8.86 13.43 19.51
CA TYR A 236 7.48 12.99 19.67
C TYR A 236 7.36 11.76 20.57
N GLN A 237 6.34 11.76 21.43
CA GLN A 237 5.91 10.55 22.13
C GLN A 237 4.83 9.84 21.30
N GLU A 238 4.69 8.53 21.49
CA GLU A 238 3.70 7.70 20.78
C GLU A 238 2.24 8.14 20.94
N LYS A 239 1.97 8.95 21.95
CA LYS A 239 0.68 9.58 22.19
C LYS A 239 0.36 10.78 21.27
N ASP A 240 1.37 11.38 20.63
CA ASP A 240 1.24 12.66 19.91
C ASP A 240 1.11 12.47 18.39
N ILE A 241 1.72 11.43 17.84
CA ILE A 241 1.65 10.96 16.45
C ILE A 241 1.70 9.42 16.52
N PRO A 242 0.91 8.66 15.74
CA PRO A 242 1.16 7.23 15.59
C PRO A 242 2.56 7.04 14.98
N VAL A 243 3.59 6.88 15.81
CA VAL A 243 5.00 6.98 15.38
C VAL A 243 5.55 5.68 14.81
N GLY A 244 4.75 4.62 14.72
CA GLY A 244 5.18 3.37 14.11
C GLY A 244 5.11 3.42 12.59
N MET A 245 6.23 3.42 11.89
CA MET A 245 6.27 3.13 10.45
C MET A 245 6.28 1.62 10.24
N PHE A 246 5.25 1.06 9.60
CA PHE A 246 5.11 -0.38 9.45
C PHE A 246 4.67 -0.88 8.08
N LEU A 247 4.96 -2.16 7.82
CA LEU A 247 4.48 -2.84 6.63
C LEU A 247 2.97 -3.07 6.69
N VAL A 248 2.47 -3.69 7.76
CA VAL A 248 1.05 -4.09 7.86
C VAL A 248 0.41 -3.62 9.17
N GLY A 249 -0.62 -2.78 9.04
CA GLY A 249 -1.47 -2.34 10.15
C GLY A 249 -2.70 -3.21 10.28
N ALA A 250 -2.69 -4.10 11.27
CA ALA A 250 -3.83 -4.99 11.54
C ALA A 250 -4.58 -4.50 12.79
N GLY A 251 -5.88 -4.24 12.67
CA GLY A 251 -6.66 -3.93 13.86
C GLY A 251 -8.13 -3.66 13.64
N ARG A 252 -8.79 -3.20 14.70
CA ARG A 252 -10.22 -2.88 14.65
C ARG A 252 -10.39 -1.58 13.87
N GLY A 253 -11.48 -1.46 13.14
CA GLY A 253 -11.86 -0.19 12.54
C GLY A 253 -12.13 0.88 13.62
N PRO A 254 -12.33 2.16 13.27
CA PRO A 254 -12.70 3.24 14.18
C PRO A 254 -13.69 2.83 15.27
N ALA A 255 -13.59 3.50 16.43
CA ALA A 255 -14.43 3.27 17.59
C ALA A 255 -15.91 3.13 17.19
N GLY A 256 -16.49 1.96 17.47
CA GLY A 256 -17.86 1.61 17.07
C GLY A 256 -18.00 0.54 15.97
N ALA A 257 -16.91 0.13 15.30
CA ALA A 257 -16.96 -0.98 14.32
C ALA A 257 -17.44 -2.31 14.96
N SER A 258 -18.41 -2.98 14.34
CA SER A 258 -19.10 -4.17 14.87
C SER A 258 -18.15 -5.35 15.10
N SER A 259 -18.07 -5.95 16.29
CA SER A 259 -17.23 -7.14 16.57
C SER A 259 -17.80 -8.46 16.00
N GLU A 260 -18.47 -8.40 14.86
CA GLU A 260 -19.21 -9.50 14.25
C GLU A 260 -18.28 -10.51 13.56
N ALA A 261 -18.78 -11.73 13.30
CA ALA A 261 -18.02 -12.81 12.66
C ALA A 261 -17.41 -12.40 11.30
N ARG A 262 -18.02 -11.45 10.60
CA ARG A 262 -17.50 -10.90 9.35
C ARG A 262 -16.14 -10.21 9.50
N GLU A 263 -15.73 -9.73 10.68
CA GLU A 263 -14.44 -9.05 10.88
C GLU A 263 -13.24 -10.00 11.07
N ARG A 264 -13.41 -11.30 10.77
CA ARG A 264 -12.40 -12.36 11.00
C ARG A 264 -11.69 -12.82 9.71
N GLY A 265 -11.51 -11.92 8.74
CA GLY A 265 -10.85 -12.27 7.48
C GLY A 265 -9.41 -12.75 7.70
N LEU A 266 -9.09 -13.96 7.23
CA LEU A 266 -7.76 -14.56 7.37
C LEU A 266 -6.76 -13.94 6.38
N GLY A 267 -5.69 -13.35 6.91
CA GLY A 267 -4.59 -12.80 6.12
C GLY A 267 -3.43 -13.76 5.91
N TYR A 268 -2.80 -13.71 4.75
CA TYR A 268 -1.58 -14.45 4.43
C TYR A 268 -0.50 -13.46 3.98
N ILE A 269 0.58 -13.35 4.76
CA ILE A 269 1.63 -12.33 4.57
C ILE A 269 2.95 -13.06 4.33
N TYR A 270 3.31 -13.26 3.07
CA TYR A 270 4.38 -14.20 2.70
C TYR A 270 5.50 -13.55 1.90
N HIS A 271 6.76 -13.87 2.21
CA HIS A 271 7.86 -13.48 1.32
C HIS A 271 7.93 -11.97 1.03
N ASN A 272 7.53 -11.08 1.93
CA ASN A 272 7.71 -9.64 1.72
C ASN A 272 9.09 -9.21 2.21
N THR A 273 9.66 -8.20 1.56
CA THR A 273 10.95 -7.61 1.95
C THR A 273 10.75 -6.14 2.27
N LEU A 274 10.99 -5.78 3.52
CA LEU A 274 11.32 -4.40 3.90
C LEU A 274 12.84 -4.26 3.78
N LEU A 275 13.34 -3.28 3.03
CA LEU A 275 14.79 -3.06 2.87
C LEU A 275 15.34 -2.22 4.01
N CYS A 276 14.64 -1.14 4.36
CA CYS A 276 15.04 -0.18 5.39
C CYS A 276 16.53 0.20 5.24
N PRO A 277 16.96 0.85 4.14
CA PRO A 277 18.35 1.22 3.93
C PRO A 277 18.84 2.18 5.03
N ASP A 278 20.16 2.38 5.14
CA ASP A 278 20.72 3.24 6.16
C ASP A 278 20.17 4.68 6.05
N GLY A 279 19.76 5.24 7.20
CA GLY A 279 19.07 6.53 7.26
C GLY A 279 17.56 6.47 6.98
N ALA A 280 17.04 5.35 6.48
CA ALA A 280 15.60 5.06 6.51
C ALA A 280 15.23 4.40 7.84
N GLY A 281 13.98 4.62 8.27
CA GLY A 281 13.48 4.10 9.53
C GLY A 281 12.19 3.31 9.32
N SER A 282 12.10 2.13 9.92
CA SER A 282 10.84 1.38 10.07
C SER A 282 10.96 0.50 11.29
N GLU A 283 10.21 0.82 12.33
CA GLU A 283 10.31 0.17 13.63
C GLU A 283 9.55 -1.14 13.70
N ARG A 284 8.58 -1.31 12.81
CA ARG A 284 7.49 -2.26 12.96
C ARG A 284 7.24 -2.97 11.63
N PHE A 285 6.89 -4.24 11.68
CA PHE A 285 6.51 -5.02 10.51
C PHE A 285 5.02 -5.34 10.57
N LEU A 286 4.57 -5.91 11.69
CA LEU A 286 3.17 -6.18 12.01
C LEU A 286 2.79 -5.39 13.26
N VAL A 287 1.70 -4.63 13.18
CA VAL A 287 1.20 -3.85 14.32
C VAL A 287 -0.25 -4.16 14.58
N GLY A 288 -0.53 -4.45 15.85
CA GLY A 288 -1.86 -4.43 16.39
C GLY A 288 -2.33 -3.00 16.68
N ASP A 289 -3.00 -2.34 15.74
CA ASP A 289 -3.46 -0.96 15.94
C ASP A 289 -4.86 -0.96 16.63
N PHE A 290 -5.07 -0.16 17.69
CA PHE A 290 -6.31 -0.14 18.49
C PHE A 290 -6.71 1.26 18.97
N PRO A 291 -8.02 1.55 19.11
CA PRO A 291 -8.49 2.54 20.07
C PRO A 291 -8.18 2.10 21.51
N GLN A 292 -7.76 3.05 22.36
CA GLN A 292 -7.43 2.80 23.77
C GLN A 292 -8.57 2.06 24.49
N GLY A 293 -8.23 0.99 25.24
CA GLY A 293 -9.16 0.27 26.11
C GLY A 293 -9.92 -0.91 25.48
N VAL A 294 -9.81 -1.15 24.17
CA VAL A 294 -10.41 -2.32 23.51
C VAL A 294 -9.41 -3.47 23.48
N ARG A 295 -9.66 -4.53 24.25
CA ARG A 295 -8.95 -5.82 24.11
C ARG A 295 -9.64 -6.64 23.00
N GLU A 296 -8.84 -7.20 22.09
CA GLU A 296 -9.15 -7.49 20.68
C GLU A 296 -10.43 -8.33 20.39
N PRO A 297 -11.14 -8.07 19.26
CA PRO A 297 -11.81 -9.14 18.50
C PRO A 297 -10.77 -9.95 17.70
N GLU A 298 -11.12 -11.21 17.41
CA GLU A 298 -10.26 -12.28 16.91
C GLU A 298 -9.52 -11.93 15.59
N ARG A 299 -8.20 -11.73 15.64
CA ARG A 299 -7.35 -11.50 14.45
C ARG A 299 -6.86 -12.81 13.86
N TRP A 300 -6.92 -12.96 12.54
CA TRP A 300 -6.48 -14.17 11.85
C TRP A 300 -5.47 -13.78 10.78
N PHE A 301 -4.19 -14.07 11.01
CA PHE A 301 -3.18 -13.96 9.96
C PHE A 301 -2.10 -15.02 10.11
N VAL A 302 -1.49 -15.37 9.00
CA VAL A 302 -0.30 -16.20 8.93
C VAL A 302 0.77 -15.40 8.21
N SER A 303 1.85 -15.08 8.92
CA SER A 303 3.03 -14.42 8.36
C SER A 303 4.17 -15.43 8.29
N ARG A 304 4.76 -15.61 7.10
CA ARG A 304 5.84 -16.58 6.87
C ARG A 304 6.84 -16.05 5.86
N ASN A 305 8.09 -16.41 6.06
CA ASN A 305 9.16 -16.18 5.10
C ASN A 305 9.43 -14.71 4.76
N ASN A 306 9.12 -13.75 5.62
CA ASN A 306 9.38 -12.33 5.36
C ASN A 306 10.79 -11.91 5.82
N VAL A 307 11.32 -10.85 5.21
CA VAL A 307 12.56 -10.18 5.62
C VAL A 307 12.21 -8.75 6.01
N ALA A 308 12.43 -8.39 7.27
CA ALA A 308 12.22 -7.03 7.76
C ALA A 308 13.29 -6.63 8.78
N PRO A 309 14.42 -6.06 8.31
CA PRO A 309 15.44 -5.46 9.14
C PRO A 309 14.92 -4.11 9.65
N THR A 310 14.00 -4.17 10.59
CA THR A 310 13.45 -3.00 11.27
C THR A 310 14.54 -2.26 12.05
N ARG A 311 14.42 -0.95 12.10
CA ARG A 311 15.34 -0.04 12.80
C ARG A 311 14.52 0.96 13.59
N PRO A 312 14.98 1.38 14.79
CA PRO A 312 14.30 2.43 15.53
C PRO A 312 14.27 3.71 14.71
N VAL A 313 13.14 4.42 14.72
CA VAL A 313 13.03 5.78 14.21
C VAL A 313 12.90 6.69 15.42
N ARG A 314 13.78 7.69 15.52
CA ARG A 314 13.80 8.61 16.67
C ARG A 314 13.86 7.82 18.00
N ASN A 315 12.91 8.05 18.91
CA ASN A 315 12.88 7.48 20.26
C ASN A 315 11.91 6.29 20.42
N VAL A 316 11.38 5.73 19.34
CA VAL A 316 10.45 4.61 19.44
C VAL A 316 11.21 3.29 19.50
N PRO A 317 10.77 2.34 20.33
CA PRO A 317 11.31 0.99 20.34
C PRO A 317 11.20 0.29 18.98
N ASN A 318 12.23 -0.48 18.64
CA ASN A 318 12.25 -1.33 17.45
C ASN A 318 11.51 -2.65 17.72
N LEU A 319 10.22 -2.68 17.40
CA LEU A 319 9.30 -3.78 17.69
C LEU A 319 8.63 -4.30 16.40
N PRO A 320 9.33 -5.11 15.57
CA PRO A 320 8.80 -5.68 14.34
C PRO A 320 7.45 -6.37 14.50
N ILE A 321 7.20 -7.01 15.64
CA ILE A 321 5.87 -7.49 16.01
C ILE A 321 5.48 -6.72 17.27
N ASN A 322 4.41 -5.94 17.20
CA ASN A 322 3.97 -5.08 18.29
C ASN A 322 2.47 -5.25 18.59
N ASP A 323 2.13 -5.30 19.89
CA ASP A 323 0.75 -5.31 20.41
C ASP A 323 -0.14 -6.46 19.88
N PHE A 324 0.37 -7.69 19.90
CA PHE A 324 -0.42 -8.91 19.69
C PHE A 324 -0.56 -9.74 20.96
N PHE A 325 -1.79 -9.83 21.49
CA PHE A 325 -2.07 -10.51 22.75
C PHE A 325 -2.62 -11.93 22.58
N THR A 326 -2.70 -12.45 21.34
CA THR A 326 -3.33 -13.74 21.01
C THR A 326 -2.48 -14.56 20.06
N THR A 327 -2.68 -15.89 20.06
CA THR A 327 -2.03 -16.85 19.15
C THR A 327 -2.75 -17.01 17.80
N ARG A 328 -3.79 -16.21 17.55
CA ARG A 328 -4.66 -16.35 16.36
C ARG A 328 -4.03 -15.70 15.12
N GLY A 329 -3.17 -14.71 15.32
CA GLY A 329 -2.17 -14.30 14.35
C GLY A 329 -0.85 -14.99 14.67
N VAL A 330 -0.18 -15.60 13.67
CA VAL A 330 1.11 -16.26 13.86
C VAL A 330 2.09 -15.77 12.80
N SER A 331 3.16 -15.11 13.23
CA SER A 331 4.39 -14.86 12.47
C SER A 331 5.40 -15.93 12.82
N ASP A 332 5.99 -16.59 11.83
CA ASP A 332 6.94 -17.69 12.03
C ASP A 332 7.84 -17.81 10.80
N HIS A 333 9.08 -18.28 10.94
CA HIS A 333 10.03 -18.27 9.82
C HIS A 333 10.19 -16.88 9.17
N ASP A 334 10.00 -15.80 9.94
CA ASP A 334 10.23 -14.43 9.50
C ASP A 334 11.57 -13.93 10.08
N LEU A 335 12.32 -13.13 9.31
CA LEU A 335 13.60 -12.56 9.73
C LEU A 335 13.44 -11.11 10.17
N PHE A 336 13.75 -10.85 11.44
CA PHE A 336 13.68 -9.53 12.05
C PHE A 336 14.99 -9.13 12.74
N THR A 337 15.22 -7.83 12.87
CA THR A 337 16.35 -7.27 13.66
C THR A 337 15.91 -6.73 15.01
N GLY A 338 14.70 -6.14 15.12
CA GLY A 338 14.15 -5.64 16.38
C GLY A 338 13.51 -6.73 17.25
N ASP A 339 13.04 -6.38 18.44
CA ASP A 339 12.43 -7.31 19.40
C ASP A 339 10.96 -7.62 19.10
N VAL A 340 10.46 -8.73 19.62
CA VAL A 340 9.02 -9.04 19.54
C VAL A 340 8.40 -8.59 20.84
N ASP A 341 7.48 -7.64 20.77
CA ASP A 341 6.63 -7.30 21.90
C ASP A 341 5.48 -8.32 22.00
N ARG A 342 5.35 -8.93 23.18
CA ARG A 342 4.34 -9.94 23.53
C ARG A 342 4.31 -11.14 22.57
N PRO A 343 5.10 -12.20 22.83
CA PRO A 343 5.42 -13.24 21.85
C PRO A 343 4.27 -14.19 21.49
N ALA A 344 3.03 -13.95 21.92
CA ALA A 344 1.91 -14.84 21.63
C ALA A 344 1.70 -15.05 20.12
N ALA A 345 2.03 -14.05 19.31
CA ALA A 345 1.97 -14.12 17.85
C ALA A 345 3.30 -14.49 17.17
N ALA A 346 4.40 -14.72 17.90
CA ALA A 346 5.68 -15.13 17.34
C ALA A 346 5.93 -16.63 17.55
N GLY A 347 6.01 -17.35 16.44
CA GLY A 347 6.32 -18.77 16.38
C GLY A 347 7.81 -19.06 16.64
N PRO A 348 8.14 -20.33 16.94
CA PRO A 348 9.50 -20.75 17.31
C PRO A 348 10.53 -20.63 16.18
N GLY A 349 10.10 -20.51 14.93
CA GLY A 349 10.95 -20.34 13.76
C GLY A 349 11.22 -18.87 13.40
N VAL A 350 10.72 -17.88 14.15
CA VAL A 350 11.14 -16.48 13.97
C VAL A 350 12.64 -16.34 14.17
N ARG A 351 13.32 -15.69 13.23
CA ARG A 351 14.78 -15.54 13.21
C ARG A 351 15.19 -14.11 13.55
N LYS A 352 16.34 -13.97 14.23
CA LYS A 352 16.98 -12.69 14.51
C LYS A 352 18.24 -12.54 13.67
N GLY A 353 18.40 -11.39 13.03
CA GLY A 353 19.61 -11.05 12.29
C GLY A 353 19.36 -10.05 11.18
N ALA A 354 20.41 -9.35 10.77
CA ALA A 354 20.37 -8.50 9.58
C ALA A 354 20.49 -9.38 8.32
N PRO A 355 19.70 -9.14 7.26
CA PRO A 355 19.88 -9.78 5.98
C PRO A 355 21.19 -9.33 5.35
N ILE A 356 21.90 -10.26 4.73
CA ILE A 356 23.05 -9.98 3.88
C ILE A 356 22.58 -10.18 2.44
N TYR A 357 22.52 -9.10 1.67
CA TYR A 357 22.18 -9.15 0.25
C TYR A 357 23.41 -9.47 -0.60
N ARG A 358 23.22 -10.03 -1.80
CA ARG A 358 24.30 -10.17 -2.79
C ARG A 358 24.90 -8.78 -3.13
N PRO A 359 26.16 -8.71 -3.60
CA PRO A 359 26.74 -7.45 -4.04
C PRO A 359 25.86 -6.73 -5.07
N GLY A 360 25.50 -5.47 -4.80
CA GLY A 360 24.62 -4.66 -5.66
C GLY A 360 23.12 -4.88 -5.46
N HIS A 361 22.71 -5.76 -4.55
CA HIS A 361 21.30 -6.04 -4.22
C HIS A 361 20.86 -5.26 -2.97
N GLY A 362 19.55 -5.25 -2.70
CA GLY A 362 18.97 -4.78 -1.44
C GLY A 362 18.68 -3.28 -1.36
N ARG A 363 18.50 -2.60 -2.50
CA ARG A 363 18.17 -1.16 -2.58
C ARG A 363 17.47 -0.80 -3.88
N GLY A 364 16.64 0.23 -3.85
CA GLY A 364 16.01 0.78 -5.05
C GLY A 364 15.11 -0.22 -5.78
N ASP A 365 14.62 0.18 -6.94
CA ASP A 365 13.63 -0.56 -7.74
C ASP A 365 14.24 -1.43 -8.85
N ALA A 366 15.54 -1.76 -8.75
CA ALA A 366 16.24 -2.53 -9.78
C ALA A 366 15.78 -3.99 -9.88
N GLY A 367 14.99 -4.49 -8.93
CA GLY A 367 14.52 -5.87 -8.92
C GLY A 367 15.52 -6.87 -8.34
N LEU A 368 16.54 -6.39 -7.62
CA LEU A 368 17.68 -7.17 -7.13
C LEU A 368 17.64 -7.22 -5.59
N TYR A 369 17.05 -8.27 -5.04
CA TYR A 369 16.81 -8.45 -3.59
C TYR A 369 17.24 -9.82 -3.07
N GLN A 370 17.91 -10.63 -3.89
CA GLN A 370 18.47 -11.92 -3.48
C GLN A 370 19.44 -11.79 -2.31
N LEU A 371 19.30 -12.71 -1.36
CA LEU A 371 20.20 -12.86 -0.23
C LEU A 371 21.50 -13.54 -0.67
N ALA A 372 22.61 -13.15 -0.05
CA ALA A 372 23.89 -13.83 -0.25
C ALA A 372 23.90 -15.18 0.48
N PRO A 373 24.62 -16.20 -0.02
CA PRO A 373 24.86 -17.43 0.73
C PRO A 373 25.42 -17.13 2.12
N GLY A 374 24.82 -17.75 3.15
CA GLY A 374 25.17 -17.52 4.55
C GLY A 374 24.45 -16.35 5.22
N SER A 375 23.62 -15.60 4.49
CA SER A 375 22.64 -14.68 5.09
C SER A 375 21.69 -15.44 6.00
N PRO A 376 21.24 -14.88 7.14
CA PRO A 376 20.30 -15.54 8.05
C PRO A 376 18.96 -15.97 7.41
N GLY A 377 18.62 -15.39 6.26
CA GLY A 377 17.42 -15.71 5.50
C GLY A 377 17.64 -16.52 4.22
N HIS A 378 18.89 -16.85 3.87
CA HIS A 378 19.19 -17.72 2.73
C HIS A 378 18.95 -19.18 3.11
N ASP A 379 18.25 -19.95 2.28
CA ASP A 379 17.88 -21.36 2.52
C ASP A 379 17.18 -21.60 3.88
N ALA A 380 16.35 -20.65 4.33
CA ALA A 380 15.93 -20.54 5.73
C ALA A 380 14.41 -20.51 5.98
N GLY A 381 13.63 -20.40 4.90
CA GLY A 381 12.17 -20.35 4.92
C GLY A 381 11.50 -21.72 5.03
N THR A 382 10.18 -21.70 5.10
CA THR A 382 9.33 -22.88 5.07
C THR A 382 8.62 -23.04 3.73
N VAL A 383 8.32 -24.27 3.33
CA VAL A 383 7.58 -24.53 2.09
C VAL A 383 6.13 -24.09 2.27
N LEU A 384 5.67 -23.25 1.34
CA LEU A 384 4.32 -22.69 1.28
C LEU A 384 3.72 -23.08 -0.08
N PRO A 385 2.90 -24.15 -0.13
CA PRO A 385 2.35 -24.66 -1.39
C PRO A 385 1.70 -23.56 -2.24
N GLY A 386 2.09 -23.46 -3.50
CA GLY A 386 1.61 -22.45 -4.44
C GLY A 386 2.26 -21.07 -4.33
N PHE A 387 3.16 -20.84 -3.36
CA PHE A 387 3.87 -19.55 -3.19
C PHE A 387 5.37 -19.65 -3.45
N ASN A 388 5.98 -20.80 -3.18
CA ASN A 388 7.42 -20.99 -3.32
C ASN A 388 7.83 -22.40 -3.79
N ASP A 389 6.95 -23.12 -4.50
CA ASP A 389 7.20 -24.52 -4.93
C ASP A 389 8.48 -24.71 -5.77
N GLY A 390 8.95 -23.64 -6.44
CA GLY A 390 10.13 -23.63 -7.30
C GLY A 390 11.41 -23.13 -6.63
N PHE A 391 11.49 -23.15 -5.30
CA PHE A 391 12.70 -22.72 -4.57
C PHE A 391 13.94 -23.54 -4.93
N ARG A 392 15.13 -22.98 -4.71
CA ARG A 392 16.41 -23.65 -4.97
C ARG A 392 17.13 -23.92 -3.65
N GLY A 393 18.07 -24.86 -3.66
CA GLY A 393 18.85 -25.16 -2.46
C GLY A 393 18.11 -26.07 -1.47
N LYS A 394 18.24 -25.78 -0.18
CA LYS A 394 17.75 -26.64 0.92
C LYS A 394 16.35 -26.27 1.39
N ALA A 395 15.98 -25.00 1.28
CA ALA A 395 14.67 -24.48 1.64
C ALA A 395 14.44 -23.14 0.92
N PRO A 396 13.19 -22.63 0.83
CA PRO A 396 12.94 -21.31 0.27
C PRO A 396 13.74 -20.20 0.95
N ASP A 397 14.19 -19.22 0.18
CA ASP A 397 14.76 -18.01 0.74
C ASP A 397 13.67 -17.15 1.41
N LEU A 398 14.04 -16.48 2.50
CA LEU A 398 13.20 -15.44 3.09
C LEU A 398 13.18 -14.20 2.20
N GLY A 399 12.04 -13.52 2.19
CA GLY A 399 11.84 -12.29 1.44
C GLY A 399 11.30 -12.53 0.03
N SER A 400 11.30 -11.45 -0.75
CA SER A 400 10.58 -11.33 -2.01
C SER A 400 11.14 -12.11 -3.18
N GLN A 401 12.44 -12.44 -3.15
CA GLN A 401 13.14 -13.01 -4.29
C GLN A 401 14.01 -14.19 -3.87
N GLU A 402 13.82 -15.32 -4.56
CA GLU A 402 14.63 -16.52 -4.40
C GLU A 402 15.99 -16.35 -5.10
N ASP A 403 17.02 -16.98 -4.55
CA ASP A 403 18.33 -17.03 -5.16
C ASP A 403 18.28 -17.69 -6.56
N GLY A 404 18.94 -17.06 -7.52
CA GLY A 404 18.92 -17.47 -8.93
C GLY A 404 17.69 -17.03 -9.74
N ASP A 405 16.68 -16.42 -9.12
CA ASP A 405 15.57 -15.81 -9.87
C ASP A 405 16.03 -14.62 -10.73
N GLN A 406 15.25 -14.34 -11.77
CA GLN A 406 15.40 -13.13 -12.58
C GLN A 406 15.05 -11.87 -11.76
N PRO A 407 15.58 -10.70 -12.14
CA PRO A 407 15.21 -9.45 -11.49
C PRO A 407 13.71 -9.21 -11.52
N MET A 408 13.14 -8.77 -10.38
CA MET A 408 11.74 -8.36 -10.33
C MET A 408 11.52 -7.11 -11.18
N ILE A 409 10.36 -7.00 -11.83
CA ILE A 409 10.03 -5.87 -12.70
C ILE A 409 8.84 -5.11 -12.11
N PHE A 410 8.98 -3.79 -11.95
CA PHE A 410 7.98 -2.92 -11.33
C PHE A 410 7.56 -1.79 -12.24
N GLY A 411 6.36 -1.26 -11.97
CA GLY A 411 5.83 -0.09 -12.64
C GLY A 411 5.58 -0.32 -14.13
N THR A 412 5.64 0.76 -14.91
CA THR A 412 5.35 0.69 -16.35
C THR A 412 6.35 -0.16 -17.13
N ARG A 413 7.53 -0.47 -16.56
CA ARG A 413 8.51 -1.41 -17.15
C ARG A 413 7.95 -2.82 -17.30
N GLY A 414 7.07 -3.25 -16.40
CA GLY A 414 6.42 -4.57 -16.46
C GLY A 414 5.29 -4.63 -17.48
N TRP A 415 4.71 -3.47 -17.82
CA TRP A 415 3.69 -3.38 -18.87
C TRP A 415 4.32 -3.39 -20.26
N THR A 416 5.42 -2.66 -20.47
CA THR A 416 6.07 -2.60 -21.79
C THR A 416 6.69 -3.93 -22.21
N SER A 417 7.20 -4.74 -21.28
CA SER A 417 7.72 -6.08 -21.58
C SER A 417 6.61 -7.06 -21.99
N ALA A 418 5.43 -6.98 -21.35
CA ALA A 418 4.27 -7.78 -21.72
C ALA A 418 3.64 -7.30 -23.04
N ALA A 419 3.50 -5.98 -23.23
CA ALA A 419 2.93 -5.40 -24.46
C ALA A 419 3.80 -5.59 -25.71
N ALA A 420 5.09 -5.90 -25.54
CA ALA A 420 5.99 -6.28 -26.63
C ALA A 420 5.84 -7.75 -27.06
N LEU A 421 5.17 -8.60 -26.26
CA LEU A 421 4.85 -9.99 -26.61
C LEU A 421 3.50 -10.11 -27.34
N ASP A 422 2.63 -9.10 -27.19
CA ASP A 422 1.31 -9.02 -27.85
C ASP A 422 1.34 -8.24 -29.18
N ARG A 423 2.53 -7.90 -29.69
CA ARG A 423 2.76 -7.32 -31.03
C ARG A 423 3.67 -8.23 -31.83
#